data_AF-A0A520JBL0-F1
#
_entry.id   AF-A0A520JBL0-F1
#
_cell.length_a   1.000
_cell.length_b   1.000
_cell.length_c   1.000
_cell.angle_alpha   90.00
_cell.angle_beta   90.00
_cell.angle_gamma   90.00
#
_symmetry.space_group_name_H-M   'P 1'
#
loop_
_entity.id
_entity.type
_entity.pdbx_description
1 polymer ?
#
loop_
_entity_poly.entity_id
_entity_poly.type
_entity_poly.pdbx_seq_one_letter_code
_entity_poly.pdbx_strand_id
1 'polypeptide(L)' 'MPDGRVLIDSFHCSRYNVNTGVLTADMFDAVFKRALELREAV' A
#
# COMPACT_ATOMS: atom_id res chain seq x y z
N MET A 1 -5.10 -12.69 -6.82
CA MET A 1 -4.12 -13.78 -7.02
C MET A 1 -4.87 -15.10 -7.12
N PRO A 2 -4.29 -16.16 -7.68
CA PRO A 2 -4.79 -17.51 -7.43
C PRO A 2 -4.92 -17.76 -5.92
N ASP A 3 -5.91 -18.56 -5.52
CA ASP A 3 -6.14 -19.02 -4.14
C ASP A 3 -6.69 -17.96 -3.16
N GLY A 4 -7.52 -17.02 -3.62
CA GLY A 4 -8.20 -16.05 -2.73
C GLY A 4 -7.27 -14.98 -2.13
N ARG A 5 -5.99 -14.96 -2.52
CA ARG A 5 -5.04 -13.96 -2.04
C ARG A 5 -5.24 -12.60 -2.72
N VAL A 6 -5.09 -11.55 -1.94
CA VAL A 6 -5.07 -10.16 -2.40
C VAL A 6 -3.62 -9.72 -2.59
N LEU A 7 -3.32 -9.10 -3.73
CA LEU A 7 -2.08 -8.37 -3.95
C LEU A 7 -2.37 -6.88 -3.75
N ILE A 8 -1.57 -6.23 -2.92
CA ILE A 8 -1.63 -4.79 -2.68
C ILE A 8 -0.27 -4.22 -3.07
N ASP A 9 -0.26 -3.16 -3.86
CA ASP A 9 0.94 -2.48 -4.30
C ASP A 9 1.03 -1.04 -3.76
N SER A 10 2.23 -0.50 -3.82
CA SER A 10 2.56 0.88 -3.45
C SER A 10 3.76 1.31 -4.29
N PHE A 11 3.92 2.63 -4.47
CA PHE A 11 5.22 3.14 -4.87
C PHE A 11 6.28 2.74 -3.84
N HIS A 12 7.48 2.45 -4.32
CA HIS A 12 8.62 2.15 -3.46
C HIS A 12 8.96 3.38 -2.60
N CYS A 13 9.29 3.17 -1.32
CA CYS A 13 9.71 4.19 -0.37
C CYS A 13 11.15 4.71 -0.63
N SER A 14 11.48 4.95 -1.90
CA SER A 14 12.75 5.54 -2.29
C SER A 14 12.83 7.00 -1.82
N ARG A 15 14.05 7.48 -1.58
CA ARG A 15 14.30 8.90 -1.29
C ARG A 15 13.73 9.81 -2.37
N TYR A 16 13.84 9.40 -3.64
CA TYR A 16 13.26 10.15 -4.76
C TYR A 16 11.75 10.31 -4.59
N ASN A 17 11.02 9.21 -4.37
CA ASN A 17 9.55 9.26 -4.31
C ASN A 17 9.04 10.05 -3.10
N VAL A 18 9.69 9.89 -1.93
CA VAL A 18 9.29 10.61 -0.73
C VAL A 18 9.64 12.09 -0.83
N ASN A 19 10.86 12.45 -1.30
CA ASN A 19 11.28 13.85 -1.35
C ASN A 19 10.59 14.66 -2.46
N THR A 20 10.16 14.01 -3.56
CA THR A 20 9.44 14.68 -4.65
C THR A 20 7.92 14.68 -4.46
N GLY A 21 7.40 13.97 -3.46
CA GLY A 21 5.97 13.86 -3.20
C GLY A 21 5.24 12.88 -4.11
N VAL A 22 5.95 12.08 -4.92
CA VAL A 22 5.36 10.94 -5.66
C VAL A 22 4.77 9.90 -4.70
N LEU A 23 5.37 9.74 -3.51
CA LEU A 23 4.80 8.99 -2.40
C LEU A 23 4.72 9.89 -1.17
N THR A 24 3.50 10.13 -0.67
CA THR A 24 3.27 10.81 0.61
C THR A 24 3.07 9.79 1.74
N ALA A 25 3.25 10.24 2.99
CA ALA A 25 2.99 9.41 4.17
C ALA A 25 1.53 8.93 4.21
N ASP A 26 0.56 9.81 3.97
CA ASP A 26 -0.87 9.48 3.97
C ASP A 26 -1.22 8.41 2.92
N MET A 27 -0.59 8.48 1.74
CA MET A 27 -0.75 7.46 0.69
C MET A 27 -0.23 6.10 1.18
N PHE A 28 0.93 6.08 1.83
CA PHE A 28 1.52 4.85 2.34
C PHE A 28 0.68 4.28 3.51
N ASP A 29 0.17 5.13 4.40
CA ASP A 29 -0.72 4.72 5.48
C ASP A 29 -2.03 4.12 4.96
N ALA A 30 -2.57 4.65 3.86
CA ALA A 30 -3.78 4.12 3.23
C ALA A 30 -3.59 2.68 2.73
N VAL A 31 -2.39 2.31 2.27
CA VAL A 31 -2.07 0.94 1.84
C VAL A 31 -2.22 -0.05 3.00
N PHE A 32 -1.73 0.30 4.19
CA PHE A 32 -1.85 -0.56 5.37
C PHE A 32 -3.28 -0.60 5.93
N LYS A 33 -3.99 0.54 5.92
CA LYS A 33 -5.42 0.56 6.26
C LYS A 33 -6.19 -0.40 5.36
N ARG A 34 -5.92 -0.37 4.05
CA ARG A 34 -6.53 -1.28 3.09
C ARG A 34 -6.17 -2.75 3.34
N ALA A 35 -4.93 -3.03 3.71
CA ALA A 35 -4.49 -4.38 4.07
C ALA A 35 -5.24 -4.91 5.31
N LEU A 36 -5.45 -4.07 6.32
CA LEU A 36 -6.20 -4.43 7.53
C LEU A 36 -7.69 -4.69 7.24
N GLU A 37 -8.32 -3.86 6.41
CA GLU A 37 -9.71 -4.09 5.98
C GLU A 37 -9.86 -5.42 5.23
N LEU A 38 -8.93 -5.71 4.32
CA LEU A 38 -8.99 -6.91 3.50
C LEU A 38 -8.63 -8.18 4.27
N ARG A 39 -7.84 -8.07 5.35
CA ARG A 39 -7.57 -9.19 6.25
C ARG A 39 -8.85 -9.78 6.85
N GLU A 40 -9.89 -8.98 7.06
CA GLU A 40 -11.14 -9.44 7.68
C GLU A 40 -12.19 -9.91 6.66
N ALA A 41 -11.94 -9.70 5.37
CA ALA A 41 -12.87 -9.99 4.28
C ALA A 41 -12.50 -11.25 3.47
N VAL A 42 -11.34 -11.86 3.74
CA VAL A 42 -10.82 -13.08 3.12
C VAL A 42 -10.75 -14.18 4.16
#